data_AF-A0A962GMU5-F1
#
_entry.id   AF-A0A962GMU5-F1
#
_cell.length_a   1.000
_cell.length_b   1.000
_cell.length_c   1.000
_cell.angle_alpha   90.00
_cell.angle_beta   90.00
_cell.angle_gamma   90.00
#
_symmetry.space_group_name_H-M   'P 1'
#
loop_
_entity.id
_entity.type
_entity.pdbx_description
1 polymer ?
#
loop_
_entity_poly.entity_id
_entity_poly.type
_entity_poly.pdbx_seq_one_letter_code
_entity_poly.pdbx_strand_id
1 'polypeptide(L)'
;ADLVHELAEAAAQAGESKAALLLLNSYLHASPDHAHLPKNGLLAAQLLARSPSGRGSAIKLLRSLQARFQRHTLRAEIDRMLIHLEGGVPPS
;
A
#
# COMPACT_ATOMS: atom_id res chain seq x y z
N ALA A 1 18.25 2.61 -1.58
CA ALA A 1 17.49 1.36 -1.70
C ALA A 1 16.58 1.27 -0.49
N ASP A 2 15.34 0.83 -0.68
CA ASP A 2 14.41 0.61 0.44
C ASP A 2 14.38 -0.89 0.71
N LEU A 3 15.24 -1.32 1.64
CA LEU A 3 15.40 -2.74 1.99
C LEU A 3 14.09 -3.35 2.49
N VAL A 4 13.23 -2.57 3.15
CA VAL A 4 11.93 -3.05 3.63
C VAL A 4 11.01 -3.34 2.45
N HIS A 5 10.99 -2.45 1.45
CA HIS A 5 10.20 -2.66 0.24
C HIS A 5 10.60 -3.94 -0.49
N GLU A 6 11.90 -4.07 -0.77
CA GLU A 6 12.46 -5.19 -1.54
C GLU A 6 12.23 -6.52 -0.81
N LEU A 7 12.43 -6.55 0.52
CA LEU A 7 12.18 -7.74 1.33
C LEU A 7 10.70 -8.09 1.40
N ALA A 8 9.82 -7.11 1.58
CA ALA A 8 8.38 -7.35 1.62
C ALA A 8 7.84 -7.82 0.26
N GLU A 9 8.36 -7.27 -0.83
CA GLU A 9 8.03 -7.70 -2.18
C GLU A 9 8.50 -9.14 -2.44
N ALA A 10 9.74 -9.48 -2.08
CA ALA A 10 10.27 -10.83 -2.20
C ALA A 10 9.47 -11.84 -1.35
N ALA A 11 9.13 -11.48 -0.11
CA ALA A 11 8.29 -12.31 0.75
C ALA A 11 6.91 -12.53 0.14
N ALA A 12 6.28 -11.49 -0.41
CA ALA A 12 4.99 -11.63 -1.09
C ALA A 12 5.06 -12.52 -2.33
N GLN A 13 6.13 -12.42 -3.12
CA GLN A 13 6.36 -13.28 -4.29
C GLN A 13 6.59 -14.74 -3.90
N ALA A 14 7.19 -14.99 -2.74
CA ALA A 14 7.35 -16.34 -2.17
C ALA A 14 6.06 -16.92 -1.55
N GLY A 15 4.93 -16.20 -1.60
CA GLY A 15 3.67 -16.61 -0.99
C GLY A 15 3.53 -16.21 0.49
N GLU A 16 4.57 -15.62 1.09
CA GLU A 16 4.61 -15.19 2.49
C GLU A 16 3.94 -13.82 2.70
N SER A 17 2.70 -13.69 2.21
CA SER A 17 1.95 -12.43 2.24
C SER A 17 1.73 -11.87 3.66
N LYS A 18 1.64 -12.75 4.66
CA LYS A 18 1.51 -12.34 6.07
C LYS A 18 2.82 -11.71 6.59
N ALA A 19 3.97 -12.29 6.26
CA ALA A 19 5.26 -11.74 6.65
C ALA A 19 5.52 -10.40 5.95
N ALA A 20 5.21 -10.31 4.65
CA ALA A 20 5.29 -9.07 3.89
C ALA A 20 4.44 -7.95 4.53
N LEU A 21 3.18 -8.24 4.88
CA LEU A 21 2.31 -7.27 5.54
C LEU A 21 2.81 -6.84 6.92
N LEU A 22 3.39 -7.76 7.70
CA LEU A 22 4.00 -7.43 8.99
C LEU A 22 5.17 -6.45 8.83
N LEU A 23 6.08 -6.72 7.89
CA LEU A 23 7.22 -5.84 7.60
C LEU A 23 6.75 -4.43 7.22
N LEU A 24 5.80 -4.35 6.29
CA LEU A 24 5.28 -3.07 5.81
C LEU A 24 4.55 -2.33 6.93
N ASN A 25 3.70 -3.00 7.70
CA ASN A 25 2.95 -2.36 8.79
C ASN A 25 3.88 -1.83 9.89
N SER A 26 4.90 -2.61 10.28
CA SER A 26 5.93 -2.15 11.22
C SER A 26 6.66 -0.92 10.72
N TYR A 27 7.01 -0.88 9.43
CA TYR A 27 7.67 0.28 8.83
C TYR A 27 6.77 1.52 8.78
N LEU A 28 5.52 1.37 8.36
CA LEU A 28 4.55 2.47 8.32
C LEU A 28 4.34 3.10 9.70
N HIS A 29 4.39 2.30 10.76
CA HIS A 29 4.25 2.77 12.14
C HIS A 29 5.52 3.39 12.70
N ALA A 30 6.68 2.77 12.47
CA ALA A 30 7.96 3.22 13.01
C ALA A 30 8.54 4.43 12.27
N SER A 31 8.14 4.68 11.03
CA SER A 31 8.75 5.68 10.16
C SER A 31 7.70 6.48 9.37
N PRO A 32 6.80 7.21 10.07
CA PRO A 32 5.65 7.86 9.44
C PRO A 32 6.06 8.94 8.42
N ASP A 33 7.17 9.64 8.60
CA ASP A 33 7.58 10.74 7.69
C ASP A 33 8.64 10.31 6.66
N HIS A 34 8.90 9.01 6.52
CA HIS A 34 9.93 8.54 5.61
C HIS A 34 9.53 8.68 4.14
N ALA A 35 10.48 9.07 3.29
CA ALA A 35 10.30 9.26 1.85
C ALA A 35 9.74 8.02 1.09
N HIS A 36 9.89 6.81 1.62
CA HIS A 36 9.39 5.59 0.99
C HIS A 36 8.04 5.14 1.54
N LEU A 37 7.46 5.87 2.50
CA LEU A 37 6.15 5.54 3.06
C LEU A 37 5.07 5.40 1.99
N PRO A 38 4.96 6.27 0.96
CA PRO A 38 3.97 6.10 -0.10
C PRO A 38 4.14 4.77 -0.85
N LYS A 39 5.39 4.39 -1.14
CA LYS A 39 5.72 3.16 -1.88
C LYS A 39 5.37 1.91 -1.07
N ASN A 40 5.76 1.88 0.20
CA ASN A 40 5.48 0.76 1.12
C ASN A 40 4.00 0.67 1.48
N GLY A 41 3.34 1.81 1.66
CA GLY A 41 1.89 1.87 1.90
C GLY A 41 1.09 1.34 0.71
N LEU A 42 1.50 1.68 -0.51
CA LEU A 42 0.85 1.18 -1.72
C LEU A 42 1.00 -0.34 -1.87
N LEU A 43 2.21 -0.88 -1.66
CA LEU A 43 2.44 -2.33 -1.66
C LEU A 43 1.60 -3.03 -0.58
N ALA A 44 1.52 -2.46 0.63
CA ALA A 44 0.70 -3.02 1.71
C ALA A 44 -0.79 -3.03 1.32
N ALA A 45 -1.29 -1.95 0.70
CA ALA A 45 -2.66 -1.92 0.21
C ALA A 45 -2.91 -2.99 -0.87
N GLN A 46 -1.95 -3.20 -1.79
CA GLN A 46 -2.05 -4.22 -2.84
C GLN A 46 -2.12 -5.63 -2.24
N LEU A 47 -1.28 -5.92 -1.25
CA LEU A 47 -1.29 -7.21 -0.56
C LEU A 47 -2.57 -7.43 0.24
N LEU A 48 -3.07 -6.40 0.93
CA LEU A 48 -4.36 -6.46 1.63
C LEU A 48 -5.51 -6.74 0.66
N ALA A 49 -5.52 -6.10 -0.52
CA ALA A 49 -6.58 -6.26 -1.51
C ALA A 49 -6.66 -7.67 -2.13
N ARG A 50 -5.58 -8.47 -2.07
CA ARG A 50 -5.57 -9.86 -2.55
C ARG A 50 -6.38 -10.81 -1.68
N SER A 51 -6.63 -10.45 -0.41
CA SER A 51 -7.45 -11.25 0.50
C SER A 51 -8.94 -10.83 0.43
N PRO A 52 -9.89 -11.77 0.41
CA PRO A 52 -11.33 -11.46 0.44
C PRO A 52 -11.73 -10.55 1.60
N SER A 53 -11.08 -10.67 2.76
CA SER A 53 -11.35 -9.86 3.96
C SER A 53 -10.53 -8.56 4.01
N GLY A 54 -9.51 -8.42 3.17
CA GLY A 54 -8.54 -7.32 3.26
C GLY A 54 -8.92 -6.05 2.49
N ARG A 55 -9.96 -6.10 1.63
CA ARG A 55 -10.46 -4.95 0.84
C ARG A 55 -10.73 -3.71 1.71
N GLY A 56 -11.42 -3.87 2.84
CA GLY A 56 -11.74 -2.76 3.73
C GLY A 56 -10.50 -2.10 4.35
N SER A 57 -9.50 -2.91 4.72
CA SER A 57 -8.23 -2.40 5.25
C SER A 57 -7.39 -1.72 4.17
N ALA A 58 -7.38 -2.24 2.94
CA ALA A 58 -6.72 -1.60 1.80
C ALA A 58 -7.30 -0.21 1.51
N ILE A 59 -8.63 -0.08 1.47
CA ILE A 59 -9.31 1.21 1.27
C ILE A 59 -8.94 2.22 2.37
N LYS A 60 -8.98 1.80 3.64
CA LYS A 60 -8.61 2.67 4.77
C LYS A 60 -7.17 3.18 4.64
N LEU A 61 -6.23 2.29 4.29
CA LEU A 61 -4.84 2.64 4.10
C LEU A 61 -4.66 3.62 2.91
N LEU A 62 -5.27 3.33 1.76
CA LEU A 62 -5.19 4.19 0.58
C LEU A 62 -5.76 5.59 0.84
N ARG A 63 -6.88 5.72 1.55
CA ARG A 63 -7.42 7.03 1.95
C ARG A 63 -6.46 7.80 2.85
N SER A 64 -5.79 7.12 3.78
CA SER A 64 -4.75 7.73 4.63
C SER A 64 -3.57 8.24 3.79
N LEU A 65 -3.08 7.43 2.84
CA LEU A 65 -2.00 7.82 1.93
C LEU A 65 -2.43 8.98 1.01
N GLN A 66 -3.64 8.94 0.48
CA GLN A 66 -4.21 9.98 -0.38
C GLN A 66 -4.25 11.34 0.32
N ALA A 67 -4.73 11.36 1.57
CA ALA A 67 -4.82 12.58 2.38
C ALA A 67 -3.43 13.15 2.71
N ARG A 68 -2.46 12.28 3.00
CA ARG A 68 -1.10 12.66 3.39
C ARG A 68 -0.23 13.10 2.21
N PHE A 69 -0.34 12.47 1.05
CA PHE A 69 0.60 12.62 -0.07
C PHE A 69 -0.03 13.28 -1.30
N GLN A 70 -0.57 14.49 -1.13
CA GLN A 70 -1.33 15.18 -2.18
C GLN A 70 -0.53 15.55 -3.43
N ARG A 71 0.79 15.76 -3.30
CA ARG A 71 1.68 16.18 -4.39
C ARG A 71 2.74 15.12 -4.75
N HIS A 72 2.59 13.90 -4.24
CA HIS A 72 3.57 12.83 -4.48
C HIS A 72 3.36 12.19 -5.85
N THR A 73 4.43 11.71 -6.48
CA THR A 73 4.38 11.06 -7.82
C THR A 73 3.45 9.84 -7.84
N LEU A 74 3.39 9.08 -6.75
CA LEU A 74 2.48 7.93 -6.59
C LEU A 74 1.02 8.30 -6.29
N ARG A 75 0.67 9.58 -6.21
CA ARG A 75 -0.70 10.02 -5.89
C ARG A 75 -1.73 9.48 -6.88
N ALA A 76 -1.43 9.55 -8.17
CA ALA A 76 -2.32 9.05 -9.21
C ALA A 76 -2.56 7.53 -9.10
N GLU A 77 -1.55 6.76 -8.68
CA GLU A 77 -1.67 5.31 -8.51
C GLU A 77 -2.49 4.95 -7.28
N ILE A 78 -2.30 5.67 -6.17
CA ILE A 78 -3.15 5.57 -4.97
C ILE A 78 -4.62 5.83 -5.33
N ASP A 79 -4.89 6.88 -6.10
CA ASP A 79 -6.24 7.25 -6.52
C ASP A 79 -6.88 6.18 -7.41
N ARG A 80 -6.16 5.68 -8.43
CA ARG A 80 -6.65 4.60 -9.30
C ARG A 80 -7.01 3.35 -8.52
N MET A 81 -6.13 2.94 -7.60
CA MET A 81 -6.35 1.75 -6.80
C MET A 81 -7.54 1.93 -5.84
N LEU A 82 -7.67 3.11 -5.23
CA LEU A 82 -8.79 3.42 -4.36
C LEU A 82 -10.12 3.35 -5.13
N ILE A 83 -10.20 3.97 -6.31
CA ILE A 83 -11.39 3.93 -7.17
C ILE A 83 -11.75 2.49 -7.54
N HIS A 84 -10.78 1.69 -7.96
CA HIS A 84 -10.99 0.28 -8.28
C HIS A 84 -11.56 -0.51 -7.10
N LEU A 85 -11.00 -0.30 -5.90
CA LEU A 85 -11.46 -0.96 -4.68
C LEU A 85 -12.78 -0.41 -4.13
N GLU A 86 -13.20 0.80 -4.52
CA GLU A 86 -14.53 1.34 -4.19
C GLU A 86 -15.59 0.91 -5.22
N GLY A 87 -15.18 0.24 -6.30
CA GLY A 87 -16.07 -0.17 -7.39
C GLY A 87 -16.40 0.96 -8.37
N GLY A 88 -15.63 2.06 -8.34
CA GLY A 88 -15.71 3.12 -9.33
C GLY A 88 -14.94 2.78 -10.62
N VAL A 89 -15.28 3.47 -11.71
CA VAL A 89 -14.55 3.38 -12.98
C VAL A 89 -13.37 4.37 -12.91
N PRO A 90 -12.11 3.93 -13.06
CA PRO A 90 -10.97 4.84 -13.10
C PRO A 90 -11.07 5.78 -14.31
N PRO A 91 -10.69 7.07 -14.19
CA PRO A 91 -10.73 8.00 -15.31
C PRO A 91 -9.73 7.56 -16.39
N SER A 92 -10.23 7.51 -17.63
CA SER A 92 -9.50 7.18 -18.86
C SER A 92 -8.39 8.19 -19.19
#